data_AF-A0A562CFI6-F1
#
_entry.id   AF-A0A562CFI6-F1
#
_cell.length_a   1.000
_cell.length_b   1.000
_cell.length_c   1.000
_cell.angle_alpha   90.00
_cell.angle_beta   90.00
_cell.angle_gamma   90.00
#
_symmetry.space_group_name_H-M   'P 1'
#
loop_
_entity.id
_entity.type
_entity.pdbx_description
1 polymer ?
#
loop_
_entity_poly.entity_id
_entity_poly.type
_entity_poly.pdbx_seq_one_letter_code
_entity_poly.pdbx_strand_id
1 'polypeptide(L)'
;MPKYVVSKGHDAFAYYETVVDADTPAQARQLAKSVHYDGDWFATGYVQEFDDYEIDEHNGVRPLEDGETVEAFLSISVTSQERDALLAGLRLLQLALASEHIDPQLRSILTNDGAHAGLDLTQIDALCERTNV
;
A
#
# COMPACT_ATOMS: atom_id res chain seq x y z
N MET A 1 21.55 -9.74 -2.98
CA MET A 1 20.86 -10.62 -2.02
C MET A 1 19.37 -10.57 -2.34
N PRO A 2 18.62 -11.66 -2.15
CA PRO A 2 17.17 -11.64 -2.31
C PRO A 2 16.52 -10.66 -1.32
N LYS A 3 15.40 -10.06 -1.72
CA LYS A 3 14.60 -9.16 -0.90
C LYS A 3 13.32 -9.85 -0.46
N TYR A 4 12.97 -9.67 0.80
CA TYR A 4 11.75 -10.22 1.39
C TYR A 4 10.93 -9.10 2.00
N VAL A 5 9.62 -9.12 1.74
CA VAL A 5 8.65 -8.34 2.49
C VAL A 5 8.35 -9.09 3.78
N VAL A 6 8.47 -8.39 4.90
CA VAL A 6 8.08 -8.89 6.21
C VAL A 6 6.91 -8.05 6.72
N SER A 7 5.79 -8.70 6.98
CA SER A 7 4.55 -8.07 7.46
C SER A 7 4.32 -8.43 8.93
N LYS A 8 3.98 -7.45 9.76
CA LYS A 8 3.67 -7.64 11.19
C LYS A 8 2.41 -6.86 11.60
N GLY A 9 1.73 -7.34 12.63
CA GLY A 9 0.81 -6.52 13.41
C GLY A 9 1.57 -5.68 14.44
N HIS A 10 1.12 -4.45 14.71
CA HIS A 10 1.61 -3.64 15.82
C HIS A 10 0.47 -2.84 16.44
N ASP A 11 0.32 -2.92 17.76
CA ASP A 11 -0.70 -2.24 18.59
C ASP A 11 -2.10 -2.19 17.97
N ALA A 12 -2.83 -3.28 18.21
CA ALA A 12 -4.28 -3.45 18.09
C ALA A 12 -4.98 -3.20 16.74
N PHE A 13 -4.42 -2.50 15.74
CA PHE A 13 -5.23 -2.15 14.56
C PHE A 13 -4.49 -1.97 13.24
N ALA A 14 -3.18 -2.22 13.10
CA ALA A 14 -2.53 -2.00 11.80
C ALA A 14 -1.46 -3.03 11.46
N TYR A 15 -1.45 -3.45 10.20
CA TYR A 15 -0.31 -4.15 9.61
C TYR A 15 0.75 -3.18 9.14
N TYR A 16 2.00 -3.57 9.35
CA TYR A 16 3.18 -2.86 8.90
C TYR A 16 4.06 -3.79 8.09
N GLU A 17 4.70 -3.26 7.06
CA GLU A 17 5.61 -3.99 6.19
C GLU A 17 6.99 -3.35 6.20
N THR A 18 8.00 -4.20 6.03
CA THR A 18 9.37 -3.77 5.77
C THR A 18 10.03 -4.67 4.74
N VAL A 19 11.06 -4.17 4.07
CA VAL A 19 11.87 -4.95 3.14
C VAL A 19 13.20 -5.32 3.79
N VAL A 20 13.51 -6.62 3.79
CA VAL A 20 14.75 -7.16 4.37
C VAL A 20 15.55 -7.87 3.27
N ASP A 21 16.82 -7.51 3.15
CA ASP A 21 17.80 -8.28 2.37
C ASP A 21 18.22 -9.52 3.16
N ALA A 22 17.92 -10.72 2.66
CA ALA A 22 18.27 -11.99 3.31
C ALA A 22 18.39 -13.12 2.29
N ASP A 23 19.04 -14.22 2.65
CA ASP A 23 19.20 -15.38 1.76
C ASP A 23 17.98 -16.34 1.85
N THR A 24 17.19 -16.26 2.92
CA THR A 24 16.00 -17.10 3.13
C THR A 24 14.87 -16.36 3.85
N PRO A 25 13.60 -16.79 3.69
CA PRO A 25 12.47 -16.22 4.46
C PRO A 25 12.65 -16.35 5.98
N ALA A 26 13.23 -17.47 6.45
CA ALA A 26 13.48 -17.70 7.87
C ALA A 26 14.50 -16.68 8.43
N GLN A 27 15.54 -16.39 7.66
CA GLN A 27 16.53 -15.38 8.01
C GLN A 27 15.94 -13.97 7.98
N ALA A 28 15.11 -13.63 6.97
CA ALA A 28 14.40 -12.36 6.92
C ALA A 28 13.50 -12.16 8.15
N ARG A 29 12.75 -13.21 8.54
CA ARG A 29 11.92 -13.20 9.77
C ARG A 29 12.76 -12.96 11.02
N GLN A 30 13.90 -13.65 11.14
CA GLN A 30 14.78 -13.52 12.30
C GLN A 30 15.40 -12.12 12.39
N LEU A 31 15.83 -11.57 11.26
CA LEU A 31 16.36 -10.21 11.17
C LEU A 31 15.29 -9.19 11.58
N ALA A 32 14.07 -9.28 11.05
CA ALA A 32 12.98 -8.36 11.39
C ALA A 32 12.43 -8.50 12.83
N LYS A 33 12.68 -9.64 13.51
CA LYS A 33 12.37 -9.82 14.95
C LYS A 33 13.51 -9.33 15.86
N SER A 34 14.68 -9.03 15.32
CA SER A 34 15.82 -8.59 16.12
C SER A 34 15.55 -7.22 16.74
N VAL A 35 15.88 -7.07 18.03
CA VAL A 35 15.86 -5.76 18.72
C VAL A 35 16.85 -4.75 18.13
N HIS A 36 17.77 -5.22 17.28
CA HIS A 36 18.75 -4.39 16.57
C HIS A 36 18.36 -4.11 15.12
N TYR A 37 17.15 -4.50 14.69
CA TYR A 37 16.65 -4.17 13.37
C TYR A 37 16.29 -2.69 13.30
N ASP A 38 16.94 -1.96 12.41
CA ASP A 38 16.81 -0.51 12.22
C ASP A 38 16.13 -0.13 10.90
N GLY A 39 15.56 -1.11 10.18
CA GLY A 39 14.83 -0.85 8.94
C GLY A 39 13.46 -0.19 9.17
N ASP A 40 13.07 0.64 8.20
CA ASP A 40 11.81 1.37 8.24
C ASP A 40 10.60 0.44 8.11
N TRP A 41 9.59 0.67 8.94
CA TRP A 41 8.31 -0.04 8.87
C TRP A 41 7.22 0.88 8.32
N PHE A 42 6.47 0.39 7.34
CA PHE A 42 5.46 1.13 6.62
C PHE A 42 4.08 0.55 6.95
N ALA A 43 3.17 1.36 7.49
CA ALA A 43 1.79 0.92 7.68
C ALA A 43 1.16 0.59 6.31
N THR A 44 0.38 -0.49 6.24
CA THR A 44 -0.29 -0.91 4.99
C THR A 44 -1.72 -0.40 4.86
N GLY A 45 -2.28 0.11 5.96
CA GLY A 45 -3.69 0.53 6.04
C GLY A 45 -4.68 -0.63 6.24
N TYR A 46 -4.22 -1.88 6.29
CA TYR A 46 -5.06 -3.03 6.68
C TYR A 46 -5.16 -3.14 8.20
N VAL A 47 -6.40 -3.26 8.70
CA VAL A 47 -6.74 -3.19 10.14
C VAL A 47 -7.35 -4.50 10.61
N GLN A 48 -6.74 -5.11 11.63
CA GLN A 48 -7.24 -6.30 12.33
C GLN A 48 -6.77 -6.26 13.80
N GLU A 49 -7.57 -6.84 14.71
CA GLU A 49 -7.29 -6.83 16.15
C GLU A 49 -6.17 -7.80 16.50
N PHE A 50 -5.12 -7.29 17.18
CA PHE A 50 -3.97 -8.08 17.65
C PHE A 50 -3.60 -7.69 19.08
N ASP A 51 -3.32 -8.71 19.90
CA ASP A 51 -2.92 -8.53 21.29
C ASP A 51 -1.41 -8.21 21.45
N ASP A 52 -0.56 -8.67 20.52
CA ASP A 52 0.91 -8.56 20.59
C ASP A 52 1.55 -8.25 19.23
N TYR A 53 2.82 -7.84 19.25
CA TYR A 53 3.69 -7.78 18.06
C TYR A 53 3.89 -9.20 17.51
N GLU A 54 3.26 -9.50 16.37
CA GLU A 54 3.45 -10.79 15.71
C GLU A 54 3.64 -10.63 14.20
N ILE A 55 4.71 -11.24 13.69
CA ILE A 55 4.86 -11.51 12.26
C ILE A 55 3.96 -12.69 11.96
N ASP A 56 2.97 -12.50 11.09
CA ASP A 56 1.99 -13.52 10.69
C ASP A 56 2.70 -14.84 10.33
N GLU A 57 2.24 -15.94 10.93
CA GLU A 57 2.87 -17.25 10.79
C GLU A 57 2.75 -17.85 9.38
N HIS A 58 1.70 -17.48 8.64
CA HIS A 58 1.36 -18.07 7.36
C HIS A 58 1.92 -17.23 6.21
N ASN A 59 1.72 -15.92 6.26
CA ASN A 59 2.07 -15.00 5.16
C ASN A 59 2.95 -13.82 5.58
N GLY A 60 3.42 -13.78 6.84
CA GLY A 60 4.18 -12.63 7.35
C GLY A 60 5.57 -12.46 6.77
N VAL A 61 6.07 -13.40 5.95
CA VAL A 61 7.29 -13.23 5.15
C VAL A 61 7.09 -13.81 3.77
N ARG A 62 7.31 -13.00 2.73
CA ARG A 62 7.26 -13.44 1.33
C ARG A 62 8.37 -12.77 0.51
N PRO A 63 8.81 -13.38 -0.61
CA PRO A 63 9.68 -12.68 -1.55
C PRO A 63 9.03 -11.36 -2.00
N LEU A 64 9.84 -10.32 -2.16
CA LEU A 64 9.42 -9.13 -2.89
C LEU A 64 9.37 -9.51 -4.38
N GLU A 65 8.21 -9.34 -5.01
CA GLU A 65 8.04 -9.67 -6.43
C GLU A 65 8.76 -8.64 -7.32
N ASP A 66 9.16 -9.06 -8.53
CA ASP A 66 9.83 -8.18 -9.48
C ASP A 66 8.88 -7.03 -9.89
N GLY A 67 9.27 -5.79 -9.57
CA GLY A 67 8.46 -4.59 -9.80
C GLY A 67 7.59 -4.16 -8.62
N GLU A 68 7.55 -4.94 -7.54
CA GLU A 68 6.81 -4.60 -6.34
C GLU A 68 7.54 -3.53 -5.50
N THR A 69 6.77 -2.56 -5.00
CA THR A 69 7.26 -1.51 -4.10
C THR A 69 6.42 -1.44 -2.82
N VAL A 70 7.07 -1.39 -1.66
CA VAL A 70 6.43 -1.11 -0.38
C VAL A 70 6.44 0.41 -0.16
N GLU A 71 5.27 1.02 -0.04
CA GLU A 71 5.12 2.47 0.14
C GLU A 71 4.53 2.78 1.53
N ALA A 72 4.91 3.95 2.08
CA ALA A 72 4.31 4.44 3.32
C ALA A 72 2.83 4.76 3.11
N PHE A 73 1.95 4.25 3.98
CA PHE A 73 0.60 4.78 4.08
C PHE A 73 0.62 6.23 4.58
N LEU A 74 0.00 7.13 3.80
CA LEU A 74 -0.07 8.56 4.09
C LEU A 74 -1.51 8.99 4.36
N SER A 75 -1.72 9.62 5.52
CA SER A 75 -2.97 10.33 5.82
C SER A 75 -2.84 11.79 5.42
N ILE A 76 -3.71 12.27 4.54
CA ILE A 76 -3.80 13.68 4.17
C ILE A 76 -5.06 14.32 4.76
N SER A 77 -4.92 15.51 5.34
CA SER A 77 -6.06 16.33 5.75
C SER A 77 -6.42 17.28 4.62
N VAL A 78 -7.72 17.35 4.30
CA VAL A 78 -8.25 18.18 3.22
C VAL A 78 -9.44 18.98 3.73
N THR A 79 -9.62 20.19 3.22
CA THR A 79 -10.83 20.98 3.42
C THR A 79 -12.01 20.38 2.64
N SER A 80 -13.24 20.82 2.94
CA SER A 80 -14.43 20.37 2.19
C SER A 80 -14.33 20.71 0.70
N GLN A 81 -13.77 21.87 0.34
CA GLN A 81 -13.61 22.25 -1.07
C GLN A 81 -12.57 21.39 -1.79
N GLU A 82 -11.46 21.05 -1.13
CA GLU A 82 -10.45 20.15 -1.67
C GLU A 82 -11.00 18.73 -1.82
N ARG A 83 -11.77 18.24 -0.83
CA ARG A 83 -12.49 16.96 -0.93
C ARG A 83 -13.41 16.92 -2.15
N ASP A 84 -14.21 17.96 -2.36
CA ASP A 84 -15.14 18.02 -3.49
C ASP A 84 -14.39 18.04 -4.83
N ALA A 85 -13.24 18.73 -4.88
CA ALA A 85 -12.36 18.74 -6.05
C ALA A 85 -11.72 17.35 -6.32
N LEU A 86 -11.28 16.65 -5.27
CA LEU A 86 -10.76 15.28 -5.37
C LEU A 86 -11.82 14.32 -5.92
N LEU A 87 -13.06 14.39 -5.38
CA LEU A 87 -14.18 13.59 -5.86
C LEU A 87 -14.51 13.87 -7.32
N ALA A 88 -14.51 15.14 -7.74
CA ALA A 88 -14.71 15.51 -9.14
C ALA A 88 -13.60 14.94 -10.05
N GLY A 89 -12.34 15.03 -9.61
CA GLY A 89 -11.20 14.45 -10.32
C GLY A 89 -11.31 12.93 -10.49
N LEU A 90 -11.72 12.21 -9.44
CA LEU A 90 -11.95 10.76 -9.48
C LEU A 90 -13.07 10.39 -10.47
N ARG A 91 -14.16 11.15 -10.52
CA ARG A 91 -15.24 10.94 -11.51
C ARG A 91 -14.79 11.22 -12.93
N LEU A 92 -13.97 12.24 -13.15
CA LEU A 92 -13.36 12.49 -14.47
C LEU A 92 -12.44 11.36 -14.90
N LEU A 93 -11.63 10.84 -13.98
CA LEU A 93 -10.77 9.67 -14.24
C LEU A 93 -11.61 8.45 -14.63
N GLN A 94 -12.71 8.18 -13.91
CA GLN A 94 -13.60 7.07 -14.21
C GLN A 94 -14.20 7.17 -15.63
N LEU A 95 -14.61 8.37 -16.05
CA LEU A 95 -15.09 8.62 -17.41
C LEU A 95 -13.99 8.39 -18.46
N ALA A 96 -12.77 8.87 -18.19
CA ALA A 96 -11.64 8.67 -19.10
C ALA A 96 -11.31 7.18 -19.26
N LEU A 97 -11.27 6.42 -18.16
CA LEU A 97 -11.03 4.97 -18.18
C LEU A 97 -12.14 4.21 -18.90
N ALA A 98 -13.41 4.56 -18.65
CA ALA A 98 -14.56 3.94 -19.34
C ALA A 98 -14.57 4.21 -20.85
N SER A 99 -14.00 5.34 -21.28
CA SER A 99 -13.86 5.69 -22.69
C SER A 99 -12.63 5.09 -23.38
N GLU A 100 -11.77 4.37 -22.63
CA GLU A 100 -10.45 3.87 -23.04
C GLU A 100 -9.47 4.95 -23.56
N HIS A 101 -9.84 6.23 -23.45
CA HIS A 101 -9.04 7.38 -23.88
C HIS A 101 -8.48 8.12 -22.67
N ILE A 102 -7.42 7.56 -22.10
CA ILE A 102 -6.62 8.22 -21.06
C ILE A 102 -5.31 8.72 -21.68
N ASP A 103 -5.02 10.00 -21.46
CA ASP A 103 -3.76 10.61 -21.88
C ASP A 103 -2.57 9.83 -21.27
N PRO A 104 -1.48 9.56 -22.02
CA PRO A 104 -0.33 8.82 -21.50
C PRO A 104 0.29 9.42 -20.24
N GLN A 105 0.32 10.75 -20.10
CA GLN A 105 0.85 11.41 -18.89
C GLN A 105 -0.06 11.14 -17.69
N LEU A 106 -1.38 11.22 -17.90
CA LEU A 106 -2.35 10.90 -16.85
C LEU A 106 -2.30 9.41 -16.46
N ARG A 107 -2.08 8.53 -17.44
CA ARG A 107 -1.83 7.10 -17.19
C ARG A 107 -0.58 6.89 -16.35
N SER A 108 0.52 7.58 -16.69
CA SER A 108 1.77 7.55 -15.91
C SER A 108 1.53 7.93 -14.44
N ILE A 109 0.77 8.99 -14.19
CA ILE A 109 0.43 9.42 -12.82
C ILE A 109 -0.39 8.34 -12.11
N LEU A 110 -1.43 7.80 -12.76
CA LEU A 110 -2.30 6.77 -12.19
C LEU A 110 -1.53 5.51 -11.79
N THR A 111 -0.51 5.14 -12.57
CA THR A 111 0.28 3.92 -12.37
C THR A 111 1.63 4.17 -11.69
N ASN A 112 1.91 5.40 -11.23
CA ASN A 112 3.24 5.82 -10.77
C ASN A 112 4.36 5.36 -11.72
N ASP A 113 4.31 5.82 -12.97
CA ASP A 113 5.21 5.45 -14.07
C ASP A 113 5.27 3.93 -14.36
N GLY A 114 4.21 3.20 -13.98
CA GLY A 114 4.09 1.76 -14.21
C GLY A 114 4.50 0.89 -13.02
N ALA A 115 4.84 1.50 -11.88
CA ALA A 115 5.05 0.79 -10.63
C ALA A 115 3.77 0.09 -10.11
N HIS A 116 2.59 0.64 -10.45
CA HIS A 116 1.29 0.14 -9.99
C HIS A 116 0.36 -0.19 -11.16
N ALA A 117 -0.58 -1.12 -10.95
CA ALA A 117 -1.62 -1.42 -11.94
C ALA A 117 -2.63 -0.25 -12.15
N GLY A 118 -2.66 0.72 -11.24
CA GLY A 118 -3.70 1.74 -11.17
C GLY A 118 -4.98 1.23 -10.50
N LEU A 119 -5.99 2.10 -10.42
CA LEU A 119 -7.32 1.74 -9.89
C LEU A 119 -8.30 1.43 -11.03
N ASP A 120 -9.05 0.35 -10.89
CA ASP A 120 -10.18 0.03 -11.76
C ASP A 120 -11.43 0.86 -11.41
N LEU A 121 -12.47 0.74 -12.24
CA LEU A 121 -13.72 1.50 -12.07
C LEU A 121 -14.40 1.25 -10.71
N THR A 122 -14.37 0.00 -10.23
CA THR A 122 -14.99 -0.40 -8.96
C THR A 122 -14.21 0.14 -7.77
N GLN A 123 -12.88 0.10 -7.86
CA GLN A 123 -11.99 0.64 -6.84
C GLN A 123 -12.09 2.17 -6.74
N ILE A 124 -12.27 2.86 -7.87
CA ILE A 124 -12.53 4.31 -7.89
C ILE A 124 -13.89 4.63 -7.25
N ASP A 125 -14.94 3.85 -7.53
CA ASP A 125 -16.25 4.02 -6.88
C ASP A 125 -16.15 3.87 -5.36
N ALA A 126 -15.51 2.79 -4.89
CA ALA A 126 -15.31 2.56 -3.45
C ALA A 126 -14.47 3.67 -2.79
N LEU A 127 -13.47 4.22 -3.49
CA LEU A 127 -12.70 5.35 -3.01
C LEU A 127 -13.56 6.60 -2.88
N CYS A 128 -14.39 6.91 -3.88
CA CYS A 128 -15.31 8.05 -3.82
C CYS A 128 -16.28 7.95 -2.63
N GLU A 129 -16.84 6.75 -2.37
CA GLU A 129 -17.73 6.53 -1.23
C GLU A 129 -17.04 6.79 0.10
N ARG A 130 -15.82 6.27 0.30
CA ARG A 130 -15.04 6.51 1.52
C ARG A 130 -14.65 7.97 1.71
N THR A 131 -14.34 8.68 0.63
CA THR A 131 -13.92 10.09 0.68
C THR A 131 -15.10 11.05 0.89
N ASN A 132 -16.32 10.67 0.52
CA ASN A 132 -17.51 11.52 0.61
C ASN A 132 -18.21 11.52 1.99
N VAL A 133 -17.60 10.90 3.01
CA VAL A 133 -18.12 10.87 4.39
C VAL A 133 -17.81 12.17 5.13
#